data_AF-A0A7G6T4K2-F1
#
_entry.id   AF-A0A7G6T4K2-F1
#
_cell.length_a   1.000
_cell.length_b   1.000
_cell.length_c   1.000
_cell.angle_alpha   90.00
_cell.angle_beta   90.00
_cell.angle_gamma   90.00
#
_symmetry.space_group_name_H-M   'P 1'
#
loop_
_entity.id
_entity.type
_entity.pdbx_description
1 polymer ?
#
loop_
_entity_poly.entity_id
_entity_poly.type
_entity_poly.pdbx_seq_one_letter_code
_entity_poly.pdbx_strand_id
1 'polypeptide(L)'
;MIVFNDLKQDLLEPHGDVSVAPTTFAATLEAHGLYSTKQFVLRLSPRVHELVDALASGDFESHDPADLIQAYSTYIHETVHWWQHVGSTAGLIFSLCYPAQFSSSLEHLQNAIAAIGPKKSLKRWADDALRHGTAPSAEALAEANIAVNNALDVEFYKCFAHSPNLSFQLQQNQHFESVGHSYRIAYSNTLMALLQSCDLAPDSLPDPERWQTEFDRLTVTRHEGFYHGSPITRGNVGLHAIFEGQARFIQLQFLAASGGPSTCAAYAADGYLSGIYVDAFTEFLGLSESEWPDTIDSPLVGLFLLICDLSINPTRGFPLDIDRFEDFISDVDPGARFALLCQAAREHPEVKQAIQAYSFEEYALVSRVLTNRCGYDDPVVALQAVIALSETASGQALMAEWASFAYSTGNLPIRVMTSHFVDFCRSKLTRPHFFCWAGKALALGHTTQVFQELFLRHLSLFTDRADTQQIFTRAFAGREGTALKRMLDTFMVSTVLYDLTFQWVLRDGPFHYDFQSLTGNVQNEAMETWAKNGFKAAFGHHPDDFELT
;
A
#
# COMPACT_ATOMS: atom_id res chain seq x y z
N MET A 1 -20.06 20.08 26.45
CA MET A 1 -19.11 19.12 27.05
C MET A 1 -19.77 17.76 26.88
N ILE A 2 -19.38 17.02 25.84
CA ILE A 2 -19.94 15.70 25.55
C ILE A 2 -19.35 14.76 26.60
N VAL A 3 -20.19 14.02 27.31
CA VAL A 3 -19.75 13.03 28.31
C VAL A 3 -19.65 11.70 27.57
N PHE A 4 -18.42 11.30 27.20
CA PHE A 4 -18.13 9.94 26.73
C PHE A 4 -18.37 8.99 27.89
N ASN A 5 -19.51 8.31 27.91
CA ASN A 5 -19.88 7.52 29.08
C ASN A 5 -19.65 6.03 28.95
N ASP A 6 -19.18 5.51 27.81
CA ASP A 6 -18.52 4.20 27.65
C ASP A 6 -18.09 4.06 26.17
N LEU A 7 -16.80 3.84 25.87
CA LEU A 7 -16.33 3.53 24.51
C LEU A 7 -16.75 2.10 24.14
N LYS A 8 -17.35 1.94 22.95
CA LYS A 8 -17.92 0.65 22.50
C LYS A 8 -16.87 -0.21 21.79
N GLN A 9 -16.46 -1.31 22.43
CA GLN A 9 -15.46 -2.26 21.89
C GLN A 9 -15.95 -2.96 20.61
N ASP A 10 -17.25 -3.14 20.45
CA ASP A 10 -17.93 -3.74 19.30
C ASP A 10 -17.93 -2.85 18.04
N LEU A 11 -17.13 -1.78 18.02
CA LEU A 11 -16.88 -0.94 16.84
C LEU A 11 -15.40 -0.98 16.40
N LEU A 12 -14.56 -1.86 16.97
CA LEU A 12 -13.09 -1.70 16.95
C LEU A 12 -12.22 -2.92 16.55
N GLU A 13 -12.58 -4.20 16.81
CA GLU A 13 -11.60 -5.32 16.77
C GLU A 13 -11.88 -6.45 15.74
N PRO A 14 -10.86 -6.99 15.01
CA PRO A 14 -10.94 -8.19 14.16
C PRO A 14 -10.73 -9.56 14.85
N HIS A 15 -11.28 -10.63 14.25
CA HIS A 15 -10.88 -12.02 14.50
C HIS A 15 -9.94 -12.56 13.37
N GLY A 16 -8.90 -13.34 13.75
CA GLY A 16 -7.81 -13.85 12.87
C GLY A 16 -8.22 -15.04 11.97
N ASP A 17 -7.43 -15.63 11.07
CA ASP A 17 -5.96 -15.73 10.83
C ASP A 17 -5.77 -16.46 9.47
N VAL A 18 -4.85 -16.07 8.55
CA VAL A 18 -4.39 -16.94 7.41
C VAL A 18 -2.99 -16.54 6.87
N SER A 19 -2.16 -17.57 6.65
CA SER A 19 -0.79 -17.54 6.09
C SER A 19 -0.72 -17.49 4.55
N VAL A 20 -0.83 -16.29 3.99
CA VAL A 20 -0.33 -15.82 2.66
C VAL A 20 0.07 -14.34 2.88
N ALA A 21 0.97 -13.74 2.10
CA ALA A 21 1.17 -12.28 2.18
C ALA A 21 -0.21 -11.60 2.10
N PRO A 22 -0.69 -10.94 3.17
CA PRO A 22 -2.07 -10.53 3.23
C PRO A 22 -2.31 -9.48 2.15
N THR A 23 -3.27 -9.77 1.27
CA THR A 23 -3.68 -8.88 0.17
C THR A 23 -4.83 -7.96 0.58
N THR A 24 -5.17 -8.04 1.86
CA THR A 24 -6.33 -7.50 2.54
C THR A 24 -5.85 -7.14 3.94
N PHE A 25 -5.95 -5.87 4.32
CA PHE A 25 -5.78 -5.43 5.69
C PHE A 25 -7.10 -5.69 6.40
N ALA A 26 -7.21 -6.81 7.12
CA ALA A 26 -8.48 -7.28 7.69
C ALA A 26 -9.22 -6.12 8.40
N ALA A 27 -10.48 -5.84 8.07
CA ALA A 27 -11.56 -6.80 8.08
C ALA A 27 -12.91 -6.36 7.46
N THR A 28 -13.78 -7.32 7.18
CA THR A 28 -15.25 -7.17 7.32
C THR A 28 -15.92 -8.53 7.51
N LEU A 29 -17.14 -8.49 8.09
CA LEU A 29 -17.87 -9.51 8.88
C LEU A 29 -17.30 -9.80 10.28
N GLU A 30 -16.00 -9.65 10.48
CA GLU A 30 -15.35 -9.83 11.80
C GLU A 30 -14.58 -8.61 12.31
N ALA A 31 -14.47 -7.49 11.55
CA ALA A 31 -14.12 -6.14 12.04
C ALA A 31 -14.62 -5.00 11.13
N HIS A 32 -14.37 -3.75 11.55
CA HIS A 32 -15.16 -2.57 11.17
C HIS A 32 -14.66 -1.73 9.99
N GLY A 33 -13.53 -2.08 9.37
CA GLY A 33 -13.06 -1.53 8.09
C GLY A 33 -11.93 -2.38 7.46
N LEU A 34 -11.77 -2.32 6.13
CA LEU A 34 -10.77 -3.08 5.35
C LEU A 34 -10.29 -2.27 4.15
N TYR A 35 -8.97 -2.17 3.98
CA TYR A 35 -8.36 -1.80 2.71
C TYR A 35 -7.75 -3.02 1.99
N SER A 36 -8.12 -3.25 0.72
CA SER A 36 -7.45 -4.25 -0.12
C SER A 36 -6.57 -3.62 -1.17
N THR A 37 -5.27 -3.95 -1.18
CA THR A 37 -4.33 -3.57 -2.24
C THR A 37 -4.60 -4.24 -3.58
N LYS A 38 -5.38 -5.34 -3.60
CA LYS A 38 -5.76 -6.02 -4.85
C LYS A 38 -6.94 -5.34 -5.53
N GLN A 39 -7.91 -4.89 -4.73
CA GLN A 39 -9.16 -4.30 -5.24
C GLN A 39 -9.17 -2.77 -5.15
N PHE A 40 -8.24 -2.17 -4.42
CA PHE A 40 -8.12 -0.72 -4.16
C PHE A 40 -9.39 -0.12 -3.54
N VAL A 41 -10.00 -0.86 -2.63
CA VAL A 41 -11.30 -0.52 -2.01
C VAL A 41 -11.12 -0.33 -0.53
N LEU A 42 -11.74 0.73 0.00
CA LEU A 42 -11.95 0.95 1.43
C LEU A 42 -13.33 0.41 1.79
N ARG A 43 -13.40 -0.42 2.81
CA ARG A 43 -14.65 -0.96 3.35
C ARG A 43 -14.87 -0.48 4.76
N LEU A 44 -16.12 -0.28 5.14
CA LEU A 44 -16.53 0.03 6.52
C LEU A 44 -17.64 -0.92 6.95
N SER A 45 -17.77 -1.17 8.26
CA SER A 45 -18.92 -1.91 8.77
C SER A 45 -20.22 -1.16 8.47
N PRO A 46 -21.34 -1.86 8.31
CA PRO A 46 -22.65 -1.24 8.08
C PRO A 46 -23.01 -0.16 9.09
N ARG A 47 -22.67 -0.38 10.37
CA ARG A 47 -22.93 0.58 11.44
C ARG A 47 -22.07 1.84 11.32
N VAL A 48 -20.80 1.71 10.94
CA VAL A 48 -19.93 2.87 10.70
C VAL A 48 -20.39 3.66 9.47
N HIS A 49 -20.82 2.97 8.40
CA HIS A 49 -21.44 3.62 7.24
C HIS A 49 -22.66 4.45 7.63
N GLU A 50 -23.62 3.85 8.35
CA GLU A 50 -24.83 4.53 8.81
C GLU A 50 -24.50 5.81 9.60
N LEU A 51 -23.55 5.74 10.53
CA LEU A 51 -23.17 6.86 11.38
C LEU A 51 -22.38 7.95 10.63
N VAL A 52 -21.54 7.56 9.67
CA VAL A 52 -20.81 8.52 8.82
C VAL A 52 -21.76 9.20 7.82
N ASP A 53 -22.73 8.48 7.27
CA ASP A 53 -23.76 9.06 6.40
C ASP A 53 -24.70 10.00 7.18
N ALA A 54 -25.02 9.68 8.43
CA ALA A 54 -25.74 10.58 9.33
C ALA A 54 -24.97 11.89 9.56
N LEU A 55 -23.63 11.81 9.74
CA LEU A 55 -22.76 12.99 9.84
C LEU A 55 -22.80 13.85 8.57
N ALA A 56 -22.75 13.21 7.39
CA ALA A 56 -22.76 13.91 6.11
C ALA A 56 -24.12 14.53 5.76
N SER A 57 -25.21 13.92 6.18
CA SER A 57 -26.59 14.37 5.91
C SER A 57 -27.14 15.33 6.97
N GLY A 58 -26.46 15.48 8.11
CA GLY A 58 -26.89 16.36 9.19
C GLY A 58 -27.97 15.75 10.10
N ASP A 59 -28.17 14.43 10.05
CA ASP A 59 -29.14 13.71 10.88
C ASP A 59 -28.54 13.34 12.24
N PHE A 60 -28.32 14.36 13.08
CA PHE A 60 -27.69 14.19 14.39
C PHE A 60 -28.68 13.80 15.50
N GLU A 61 -29.97 14.14 15.36
CA GLU A 61 -30.95 14.04 16.45
C GLU A 61 -31.30 12.59 16.84
N SER A 62 -31.05 11.65 15.93
CA SER A 62 -31.36 10.23 16.08
C SER A 62 -30.21 9.39 16.66
N HIS A 63 -29.03 10.00 16.90
CA HIS A 63 -27.80 9.29 17.25
C HIS A 63 -27.09 9.88 18.48
N ASP A 64 -26.38 9.03 19.21
CA ASP A 64 -25.49 9.49 20.30
C ASP A 64 -24.28 10.24 19.68
N PRO A 65 -24.01 11.50 20.08
CA PRO A 65 -22.82 12.22 19.64
C PRO A 65 -21.50 11.47 19.85
N ALA A 66 -21.38 10.67 20.91
CA ALA A 66 -20.18 9.87 21.16
C ALA A 66 -20.01 8.75 20.11
N ASP A 67 -21.11 8.08 19.73
CA ASP A 67 -21.11 7.07 18.67
C ASP A 67 -20.71 7.68 17.31
N LEU A 68 -21.22 8.88 17.00
CA LEU A 68 -20.87 9.61 15.77
C LEU A 68 -19.37 9.96 15.72
N ILE A 69 -18.81 10.47 16.83
CA ILE A 69 -17.39 10.80 16.92
C ILE A 69 -16.53 9.54 16.79
N GLN A 70 -16.89 8.45 17.48
CA GLN A 70 -16.16 7.19 17.40
C GLN A 70 -16.19 6.61 15.98
N ALA A 71 -17.36 6.58 15.32
CA ALA A 71 -17.49 6.12 13.94
C ALA A 71 -16.66 6.97 12.96
N TYR A 72 -16.68 8.30 13.12
CA TYR A 72 -15.84 9.19 12.30
C TYR A 72 -14.34 8.95 12.55
N SER A 73 -13.94 8.63 13.78
CA SER A 73 -12.55 8.27 14.08
C SER A 73 -12.09 7.01 13.34
N THR A 74 -12.95 5.98 13.28
CA THR A 74 -12.70 4.76 12.50
C THR A 74 -12.62 5.08 11.01
N TYR A 75 -13.51 5.96 10.51
CA TYR A 75 -13.44 6.40 9.13
C TYR A 75 -12.13 7.16 8.80
N ILE A 76 -11.62 7.98 9.72
CA ILE A 76 -10.30 8.61 9.59
C ILE A 76 -9.21 7.53 9.53
N HIS A 77 -9.24 6.54 10.43
CA HIS A 77 -8.28 5.43 10.46
C HIS A 77 -8.18 4.72 9.11
N GLU A 78 -9.31 4.30 8.55
CA GLU A 78 -9.35 3.65 7.23
C GLU A 78 -8.92 4.58 6.09
N THR A 79 -9.26 5.88 6.19
CA THR A 79 -8.83 6.87 5.20
C THR A 79 -7.31 7.07 5.22
N VAL A 80 -6.68 6.98 6.40
CA VAL A 80 -5.21 7.02 6.53
C VAL A 80 -4.59 5.80 5.87
N HIS A 81 -5.15 4.60 6.02
CA HIS A 81 -4.67 3.41 5.28
C HIS A 81 -4.73 3.62 3.77
N TRP A 82 -5.83 4.17 3.26
CA TRP A 82 -5.92 4.55 1.86
C TRP A 82 -4.78 5.50 1.46
N TRP A 83 -4.54 6.57 2.23
CA TRP A 83 -3.44 7.52 1.96
C TRP A 83 -2.06 6.87 2.01
N GLN A 84 -1.82 5.97 2.95
CA GLN A 84 -0.57 5.22 3.04
C GLN A 84 -0.34 4.42 1.76
N HIS A 85 -1.37 3.79 1.20
CA HIS A 85 -1.23 2.99 -0.02
C HIS A 85 -1.14 3.77 -1.32
N VAL A 86 -1.86 4.89 -1.43
CA VAL A 86 -1.96 5.64 -2.70
C VAL A 86 -1.12 6.92 -2.73
N GLY A 87 -0.67 7.36 -1.56
CA GLY A 87 -0.01 8.65 -1.34
C GLY A 87 1.38 8.54 -0.74
N SER A 88 1.85 7.34 -0.39
CA SER A 88 3.25 7.09 0.01
C SER A 88 4.02 6.31 -1.05
N THR A 89 5.33 6.53 -1.15
CA THR A 89 6.18 5.80 -2.09
C THR A 89 6.11 4.28 -1.86
N ALA A 90 6.33 3.83 -0.63
CA ALA A 90 6.35 2.40 -0.34
C ALA A 90 4.97 1.76 -0.57
N GLY A 91 3.90 2.46 -0.21
CA GLY A 91 2.53 2.04 -0.46
C GLY A 91 2.21 1.95 -1.96
N LEU A 92 2.66 2.92 -2.76
CA LEU A 92 2.45 2.90 -4.21
C LEU A 92 3.16 1.71 -4.85
N ILE A 93 4.45 1.51 -4.57
CA ILE A 93 5.22 0.36 -5.09
C ILE A 93 4.53 -0.94 -4.67
N PHE A 94 4.22 -1.09 -3.38
CA PHE A 94 3.58 -2.28 -2.83
C PHE A 94 2.22 -2.59 -3.50
N SER A 95 1.42 -1.55 -3.77
CA SER A 95 0.09 -1.72 -4.37
C SER A 95 0.17 -1.99 -5.87
N LEU A 96 1.17 -1.43 -6.56
CA LEU A 96 1.39 -1.64 -7.99
C LEU A 96 2.17 -2.91 -8.33
N CYS A 97 2.76 -3.60 -7.36
CA CYS A 97 3.46 -4.86 -7.58
C CYS A 97 2.65 -5.89 -8.39
N TYR A 98 1.36 -6.08 -8.09
CA TYR A 98 0.51 -7.04 -8.82
C TYR A 98 0.24 -6.65 -10.29
N PRO A 99 -0.27 -5.44 -10.60
CA PRO A 99 -0.42 -5.04 -11.99
C PRO A 99 0.92 -4.97 -12.73
N ALA A 100 2.01 -4.58 -12.06
CA ALA A 100 3.34 -4.56 -12.64
C ALA A 100 3.87 -5.97 -12.96
N GLN A 101 3.64 -6.94 -12.08
CA GLN A 101 3.97 -8.35 -12.32
C GLN A 101 3.25 -8.88 -13.57
N PHE A 102 1.96 -8.57 -13.73
CA PHE A 102 1.22 -8.95 -14.93
C PHE A 102 1.86 -8.33 -16.18
N SER A 103 2.05 -7.00 -16.20
CA SER A 103 2.58 -6.28 -17.37
C SER A 103 3.98 -6.75 -17.75
N SER A 104 4.87 -6.93 -16.78
CA SER A 104 6.25 -7.39 -17.00
C SER A 104 6.34 -8.85 -17.45
N SER A 105 5.32 -9.67 -17.17
CA SER A 105 5.33 -11.10 -17.52
C SER A 105 4.43 -11.45 -18.71
N LEU A 106 3.67 -10.50 -19.26
CA LEU A 106 2.63 -10.79 -20.27
C LEU A 106 3.19 -11.49 -21.51
N GLU A 107 4.25 -10.94 -22.11
CA GLU A 107 4.90 -11.52 -23.30
C GLU A 107 5.46 -12.92 -22.98
N HIS A 108 6.14 -13.06 -21.83
CA HIS A 108 6.68 -14.35 -21.39
C HIS A 108 5.60 -15.41 -21.18
N LEU A 109 4.46 -15.02 -20.62
CA LEU A 109 3.32 -15.91 -20.42
C LEU A 109 2.67 -16.33 -21.76
N GLN A 110 2.56 -15.39 -22.70
CA GLN A 110 2.06 -15.68 -24.05
C GLN A 110 2.98 -16.64 -24.82
N ASN A 111 4.30 -16.45 -24.71
CA ASN A 111 5.29 -17.34 -25.30
C ASN A 111 5.28 -18.72 -24.64
N ALA A 112 5.22 -18.76 -23.31
CA ALA A 112 5.17 -19.99 -22.52
C ALA A 112 3.94 -20.83 -22.88
N ILE A 113 2.73 -20.26 -22.86
CA ILE A 113 1.50 -21.02 -23.17
C ILE A 113 1.47 -21.50 -24.62
N ALA A 114 2.01 -20.73 -25.57
CA ALA A 114 2.09 -21.14 -26.97
C ALA A 114 3.01 -22.36 -27.17
N ALA A 115 4.10 -22.45 -26.40
CA ALA A 115 5.07 -23.55 -26.52
C ALA A 115 4.72 -24.79 -25.68
N ILE A 116 4.15 -24.57 -24.48
CA ILE A 116 3.91 -25.61 -23.47
C ILE A 116 2.47 -26.15 -23.54
N GLY A 117 1.54 -25.32 -24.00
CA GLY A 117 0.10 -25.52 -23.85
C GLY A 117 -0.43 -25.05 -22.49
N PRO A 118 -1.75 -25.16 -22.25
CA PRO A 118 -2.41 -24.65 -21.06
C PRO A 118 -2.17 -25.58 -19.85
N LYS A 119 -1.11 -25.31 -19.07
CA LYS A 119 -0.75 -26.04 -17.83
C LYS A 119 -0.89 -25.14 -16.60
N LYS A 120 -1.41 -25.67 -15.48
CA LYS A 120 -1.55 -24.93 -14.21
C LYS A 120 -1.23 -25.81 -12.99
N SER A 121 -0.37 -25.40 -12.05
CA SER A 121 0.36 -24.12 -12.03
C SER A 121 1.57 -24.12 -12.96
N LEU A 122 1.89 -22.95 -13.52
CA LEU A 122 3.10 -22.80 -14.35
C LEU A 122 4.35 -23.06 -13.52
N LYS A 123 4.36 -22.66 -12.25
CA LYS A 123 5.43 -22.96 -11.30
C LYS A 123 5.68 -24.45 -11.16
N ARG A 124 4.66 -25.24 -10.85
CA ARG A 124 4.82 -26.69 -10.67
C ARG A 124 5.29 -27.36 -11.95
N TRP A 125 4.71 -26.96 -13.09
CA TRP A 125 5.14 -27.44 -14.38
C TRP A 125 6.63 -27.16 -14.62
N ALA A 126 7.10 -25.94 -14.33
CA ALA A 126 8.48 -25.53 -14.54
C ALA A 126 9.44 -26.30 -13.60
N ASP A 127 9.07 -26.47 -12.34
CA ASP A 127 9.82 -27.27 -11.36
C ASP A 127 10.01 -28.72 -11.82
N ASP A 128 8.92 -29.36 -12.27
CA ASP A 128 8.95 -30.74 -12.72
C ASP A 128 9.69 -30.88 -14.05
N ALA A 129 9.50 -29.94 -14.98
CA ALA A 129 10.22 -29.90 -16.25
C ALA A 129 11.73 -29.76 -16.07
N LEU A 130 12.17 -28.93 -15.10
CA LEU A 130 13.57 -28.77 -14.75
C LEU A 130 14.14 -30.04 -14.10
N ARG A 131 13.42 -30.66 -13.15
CA ARG A 131 13.86 -31.88 -12.45
C ARG A 131 13.96 -33.09 -13.36
N HIS A 132 13.02 -33.24 -14.29
CA HIS A 132 12.90 -34.43 -15.14
C HIS A 132 13.45 -34.24 -16.55
N GLY A 133 13.83 -33.01 -16.94
CA GLY A 133 14.31 -32.71 -18.28
C GLY A 133 13.22 -32.89 -19.34
N THR A 134 11.97 -32.60 -19.01
CA THR A 134 10.79 -32.85 -19.88
C THR A 134 10.30 -31.59 -20.60
N ALA A 135 11.01 -30.47 -20.49
CA ALA A 135 10.67 -29.24 -21.20
C ALA A 135 10.74 -29.46 -22.73
N PRO A 136 9.78 -28.91 -23.51
CA PRO A 136 9.78 -29.05 -24.97
C PRO A 136 10.99 -28.35 -25.64
N SER A 137 11.49 -27.27 -25.03
CA SER A 137 12.75 -26.62 -25.39
C SER A 137 13.32 -25.84 -24.20
N ALA A 138 14.58 -25.41 -24.32
CA ALA A 138 15.23 -24.57 -23.30
C ALA A 138 14.59 -23.18 -23.23
N GLU A 139 14.21 -22.62 -24.38
CA GLU A 139 13.54 -21.32 -24.49
C GLU A 139 12.17 -21.36 -23.82
N ALA A 140 11.36 -22.41 -24.07
CA ALA A 140 10.05 -22.56 -23.42
C ALA A 140 10.16 -22.62 -21.89
N LEU A 141 11.17 -23.33 -21.38
CA LEU A 141 11.45 -23.38 -19.95
C LEU A 141 11.93 -22.02 -19.41
N ALA A 142 12.72 -21.28 -20.18
CA ALA A 142 13.19 -19.95 -19.80
C ALA A 142 12.03 -18.94 -19.69
N GLU A 143 11.12 -18.89 -20.67
CA GLU A 143 9.94 -18.02 -20.64
C GLU A 143 9.06 -18.30 -19.41
N ALA A 144 8.81 -19.59 -19.11
CA ALA A 144 8.06 -19.98 -17.93
C ALA A 144 8.77 -19.60 -16.62
N ASN A 145 10.08 -19.85 -16.54
CA ASN A 145 10.88 -19.51 -15.35
C ASN A 145 10.95 -18.01 -15.11
N ILE A 146 11.05 -17.17 -16.14
CA ILE A 146 11.05 -15.72 -15.98
C ILE A 146 9.73 -15.26 -15.35
N ALA A 147 8.58 -15.71 -15.88
CA ALA A 147 7.28 -15.34 -15.34
C ALA A 147 7.08 -15.85 -13.89
N VAL A 148 7.52 -17.08 -13.60
CA VAL A 148 7.43 -17.67 -12.25
C VAL A 148 8.34 -16.96 -11.26
N ASN A 149 9.59 -16.68 -11.62
CA ASN A 149 10.55 -16.02 -10.73
C ASN A 149 10.13 -14.58 -10.46
N ASN A 150 9.73 -13.82 -11.49
CA ASN A 150 9.20 -12.46 -11.31
C ASN A 150 8.00 -12.45 -10.34
N ALA A 151 7.11 -13.44 -10.44
CA ALA A 151 5.97 -13.59 -9.55
C ALA A 151 6.39 -13.89 -8.11
N LEU A 152 7.35 -14.81 -7.92
CA LEU A 152 7.85 -15.19 -6.61
C LEU A 152 8.63 -14.04 -5.93
N ASP A 153 9.48 -13.34 -6.68
CA ASP A 153 10.27 -12.22 -6.16
C ASP A 153 9.39 -11.05 -5.71
N VAL A 154 8.33 -10.76 -6.44
CA VAL A 154 7.32 -9.80 -6.00
C VAL A 154 6.67 -10.25 -4.68
N GLU A 155 6.30 -11.52 -4.55
CA GLU A 155 5.73 -12.04 -3.30
C GLU A 155 6.75 -12.04 -2.15
N PHE A 156 8.03 -12.30 -2.41
CA PHE A 156 9.10 -12.23 -1.41
C PHE A 156 9.34 -10.80 -0.94
N TYR A 157 9.41 -9.84 -1.86
CA TYR A 157 9.45 -8.41 -1.53
C TYR A 157 8.26 -8.04 -0.64
N LYS A 158 7.05 -8.40 -1.05
CA LYS A 158 5.84 -8.05 -0.30
C LYS A 158 5.80 -8.70 1.08
N CYS A 159 6.16 -9.98 1.20
CA CYS A 159 6.27 -10.65 2.49
C CYS A 159 7.25 -9.91 3.41
N PHE A 160 8.44 -9.58 2.90
CA PHE A 160 9.49 -8.96 3.70
C PHE A 160 9.14 -7.52 4.10
N ALA A 161 8.72 -6.69 3.14
CA ALA A 161 8.32 -5.30 3.38
C ALA A 161 7.11 -5.20 4.32
N HIS A 162 6.15 -6.12 4.21
CA HIS A 162 4.94 -6.14 5.05
C HIS A 162 5.22 -6.66 6.46
N SER A 163 5.90 -7.79 6.58
CA SER A 163 6.12 -8.50 7.84
C SER A 163 7.51 -9.14 7.87
N PRO A 164 8.55 -8.38 8.26
CA PRO A 164 9.94 -8.84 8.24
C PRO A 164 10.19 -10.11 9.09
N ASN A 165 9.34 -10.37 10.08
CA ASN A 165 9.40 -11.57 10.93
C ASN A 165 9.17 -12.88 10.17
N LEU A 166 8.53 -12.85 8.99
CA LEU A 166 8.34 -14.00 8.12
C LEU A 166 9.59 -14.39 7.30
N SER A 167 10.68 -13.60 7.39
CA SER A 167 11.93 -13.83 6.66
C SER A 167 12.54 -15.22 6.82
N PHE A 168 12.34 -15.90 7.96
CA PHE A 168 12.84 -17.26 8.15
C PHE A 168 12.18 -18.28 7.21
N GLN A 169 10.88 -18.10 6.91
CA GLN A 169 10.17 -18.96 5.97
C GLN A 169 10.65 -18.71 4.53
N LEU A 170 11.00 -17.45 4.20
CA LEU A 170 11.53 -17.08 2.89
C LEU A 170 12.89 -17.75 2.62
N GLN A 171 13.79 -17.77 3.61
CA GLN A 171 15.11 -18.41 3.47
C GLN A 171 15.04 -19.91 3.17
N GLN A 172 13.95 -20.59 3.53
CA GLN A 172 13.77 -22.02 3.27
C GLN A 172 13.24 -22.28 1.85
N ASN A 173 12.80 -21.24 1.13
CA ASN A 173 12.26 -21.38 -0.20
C ASN A 173 13.40 -21.48 -1.22
N GLN A 174 13.44 -22.57 -1.99
CA GLN A 174 14.47 -22.81 -3.00
C GLN A 174 14.56 -21.73 -4.10
N HIS A 175 13.49 -20.96 -4.31
CA HIS A 175 13.43 -19.89 -5.30
C HIS A 175 13.83 -18.52 -4.74
N PHE A 176 14.03 -18.41 -3.43
CA PHE A 176 14.43 -17.15 -2.83
C PHE A 176 15.93 -16.92 -3.06
N GLU A 177 16.25 -15.90 -3.87
CA GLU A 177 17.63 -15.51 -4.14
C GLU A 177 18.18 -14.68 -2.98
N SER A 178 17.70 -13.46 -2.80
CA SER A 178 18.08 -12.59 -1.69
C SER A 178 17.07 -11.45 -1.51
N VAL A 179 17.11 -10.75 -0.39
CA VAL A 179 16.25 -9.56 -0.15
C VAL A 179 16.48 -8.50 -1.22
N GLY A 180 17.75 -8.17 -1.49
CA GLY A 180 18.11 -7.20 -2.51
C GLY A 180 17.64 -7.57 -3.91
N HIS A 181 17.66 -8.86 -4.26
CA HIS A 181 17.14 -9.34 -5.54
C HIS A 181 15.62 -9.10 -5.65
N SER A 182 14.85 -9.54 -4.64
CA SER A 182 13.40 -9.38 -4.65
C SER A 182 12.96 -7.91 -4.66
N TYR A 183 13.66 -7.05 -3.91
CA TYR A 183 13.42 -5.60 -3.90
C TYR A 183 13.70 -4.98 -5.27
N ARG A 184 14.83 -5.34 -5.89
CA ARG A 184 15.19 -4.88 -7.23
C ARG A 184 14.11 -5.26 -8.24
N ILE A 185 13.69 -6.52 -8.29
CA ILE A 185 12.65 -6.99 -9.22
C ILE A 185 11.33 -6.24 -9.00
N ALA A 186 10.89 -6.07 -7.75
CA ALA A 186 9.66 -5.35 -7.44
C ALA A 186 9.71 -3.88 -7.91
N TYR A 187 10.81 -3.19 -7.67
CA TYR A 187 11.00 -1.79 -8.12
C TYR A 187 11.12 -1.71 -9.64
N SER A 188 11.98 -2.52 -10.26
CA SER A 188 12.19 -2.52 -11.72
C SER A 188 10.88 -2.79 -12.48
N ASN A 189 10.13 -3.82 -12.09
CA ASN A 189 8.87 -4.14 -12.74
C ASN A 189 7.85 -3.01 -12.58
N THR A 190 7.78 -2.40 -11.40
CA THR A 190 6.85 -1.30 -11.14
C THR A 190 7.20 -0.06 -11.97
N LEU A 191 8.48 0.33 -12.01
CA LEU A 191 8.95 1.49 -12.79
C LEU A 191 8.72 1.30 -14.29
N MET A 192 9.04 0.12 -14.83
CA MET A 192 8.78 -0.18 -16.24
C MET A 192 7.28 -0.15 -16.54
N ALA A 193 6.45 -0.69 -15.64
CA ALA A 193 5.01 -0.66 -15.82
C ALA A 193 4.45 0.77 -15.74
N LEU A 194 5.01 1.64 -14.90
CA LEU A 194 4.69 3.07 -14.85
C LEU A 194 5.06 3.77 -16.16
N LEU A 195 6.30 3.61 -16.63
CA LEU A 195 6.78 4.20 -17.88
C LEU A 195 5.87 3.84 -19.06
N GLN A 196 5.59 2.54 -19.21
CA GLN A 196 4.80 2.02 -20.33
C GLN A 196 3.31 2.36 -20.21
N SER A 197 2.72 2.21 -19.02
CA SER A 197 1.28 2.36 -18.86
C SER A 197 0.83 3.83 -18.82
N CYS A 198 1.72 4.74 -18.40
CA CYS A 198 1.45 6.17 -18.32
C CYS A 198 2.08 6.96 -19.48
N ASP A 199 2.67 6.28 -20.47
CA ASP A 199 3.32 6.88 -21.63
C ASP A 199 4.41 7.91 -21.25
N LEU A 200 5.10 7.67 -20.13
CA LEU A 200 6.13 8.59 -19.63
C LEU A 200 7.38 8.49 -20.49
N ALA A 201 8.13 9.60 -20.58
CA ALA A 201 9.41 9.58 -21.27
C ALA A 201 10.39 8.65 -20.52
N PRO A 202 11.28 7.92 -21.22
CA PRO A 202 12.19 6.96 -20.58
C PRO A 202 13.10 7.56 -19.50
N ASP A 203 13.39 8.86 -19.57
CA ASP A 203 14.21 9.61 -18.62
C ASP A 203 13.39 10.30 -17.50
N SER A 204 12.07 10.14 -17.48
CA SER A 204 11.19 10.73 -16.46
C SER A 204 11.29 10.02 -15.10
N LEU A 205 11.74 8.76 -15.07
CA LEU A 205 11.88 7.95 -13.86
C LEU A 205 13.29 7.34 -13.80
N PRO A 206 13.73 6.86 -12.62
CA PRO A 206 14.94 6.05 -12.52
C PRO A 206 14.89 4.86 -13.49
N ASP A 207 16.00 4.61 -14.18
CA ASP A 207 16.10 3.62 -15.26
C ASP A 207 16.57 2.27 -14.71
N PRO A 208 15.68 1.27 -14.57
CA PRO A 208 16.04 0.01 -13.95
C PRO A 208 17.01 -0.83 -14.79
N GLU A 209 17.12 -0.58 -16.11
CA GLU A 209 18.06 -1.28 -16.97
C GLU A 209 19.52 -0.93 -16.59
N ARG A 210 19.76 0.29 -16.12
CA ARG A 210 21.10 0.74 -15.68
C ARG A 210 21.53 0.13 -14.37
N TRP A 211 20.58 -0.33 -13.55
CA TRP A 211 20.85 -0.91 -12.25
C TRP A 211 21.47 -2.31 -12.30
N GLN A 212 21.23 -3.04 -13.40
CA GLN A 212 21.64 -4.46 -13.54
C GLN A 212 23.13 -4.67 -13.23
N THR A 213 24.01 -3.84 -13.80
CA THR A 213 25.47 -3.98 -13.64
C THR A 213 25.90 -3.83 -12.18
N GLU A 214 25.28 -2.90 -11.44
CA GLU A 214 25.63 -2.66 -10.03
C GLU A 214 25.09 -3.77 -9.12
N PHE A 215 23.87 -4.25 -9.34
CA PHE A 215 23.35 -5.39 -8.57
C PHE A 215 24.09 -6.70 -8.86
N ASP A 216 24.55 -6.91 -10.10
CA ASP A 216 25.42 -8.04 -10.44
C ASP A 216 26.75 -7.95 -9.70
N ARG A 217 27.33 -6.74 -9.61
CA ARG A 217 28.53 -6.49 -8.81
C ARG A 217 28.31 -6.89 -7.35
N LEU A 218 27.21 -6.44 -6.72
CA LEU A 218 26.90 -6.76 -5.32
C LEU A 218 26.72 -8.28 -5.09
N THR A 219 26.14 -8.97 -6.06
CA THR A 219 25.98 -10.43 -6.03
C THR A 219 27.34 -11.12 -6.05
N VAL A 220 28.22 -10.72 -6.99
CA VAL A 220 29.56 -11.30 -7.16
C VAL A 220 30.48 -10.99 -5.97
N THR A 221 30.43 -9.77 -5.43
CA THR A 221 31.21 -9.38 -4.25
C THR A 221 30.63 -9.91 -2.94
N ARG A 222 29.46 -10.57 -3.00
CA ARG A 222 28.73 -11.11 -1.85
C ARG A 222 28.45 -10.05 -0.78
N HIS A 223 28.01 -8.86 -1.22
CA HIS A 223 27.55 -7.83 -0.31
C HIS A 223 26.31 -8.31 0.45
N GLU A 224 26.23 -8.04 1.75
CA GLU A 224 25.12 -8.53 2.58
C GLU A 224 23.77 -8.05 2.04
N GLY A 225 22.85 -9.00 1.88
CA GLY A 225 21.51 -8.81 1.33
C GLY A 225 21.39 -9.12 -0.17
N PHE A 226 22.49 -9.31 -0.90
CA PHE A 226 22.50 -9.33 -2.38
C PHE A 226 22.97 -10.63 -3.03
N TYR A 227 23.18 -11.71 -2.29
CA TYR A 227 23.56 -13.00 -2.85
C TYR A 227 22.78 -14.16 -2.23
N HIS A 228 22.67 -15.27 -2.95
CA HIS A 228 22.01 -16.48 -2.47
C HIS A 228 22.51 -16.95 -1.09
N GLY A 229 21.60 -17.07 -0.14
CA GLY A 229 21.91 -17.49 1.24
C GLY A 229 22.59 -16.41 2.09
N SER A 230 22.56 -15.15 1.66
CA SER A 230 23.03 -14.03 2.47
C SER A 230 22.29 -13.94 3.81
N PRO A 231 22.96 -13.46 4.89
CA PRO A 231 22.27 -13.00 6.08
C PRO A 231 21.15 -12.01 5.72
N ILE A 232 20.03 -12.12 6.42
CA ILE A 232 18.92 -11.19 6.33
C ILE A 232 18.94 -10.30 7.55
N THR A 233 19.39 -9.06 7.35
CA THR A 233 19.18 -7.99 8.31
C THR A 233 17.76 -7.47 8.14
N ARG A 234 16.99 -7.43 9.24
CA ARG A 234 15.57 -7.07 9.25
C ARG A 234 15.25 -6.08 10.36
N GLY A 235 14.30 -5.17 10.10
CA GLY A 235 13.66 -4.40 11.15
C GLY A 235 12.76 -5.30 12.01
N ASN A 236 12.49 -4.88 13.26
CA ASN A 236 11.52 -5.56 14.12
C ASN A 236 10.06 -5.33 13.66
N VAL A 237 9.85 -4.25 12.91
CA VAL A 237 8.56 -3.85 12.34
C VAL A 237 8.68 -3.63 10.83
N GLY A 238 7.59 -3.86 10.10
CA GLY A 238 7.47 -3.57 8.67
C GLY A 238 6.26 -2.70 8.37
N LEU A 239 5.87 -2.62 7.09
CA LEU A 239 4.74 -1.81 6.63
C LEU A 239 3.46 -2.06 7.43
N HIS A 240 3.17 -3.31 7.81
CA HIS A 240 1.97 -3.63 8.59
C HIS A 240 1.93 -2.83 9.91
N ALA A 241 2.90 -3.04 10.79
CA ALA A 241 2.95 -2.38 12.08
C ALA A 241 3.10 -0.85 11.95
N ILE A 242 3.85 -0.37 10.96
CA ILE A 242 4.02 1.08 10.72
C ILE A 242 2.69 1.72 10.26
N PHE A 243 1.96 1.06 9.35
CA PHE A 243 0.68 1.55 8.85
C PHE A 243 -0.37 1.58 9.96
N GLU A 244 -0.53 0.46 10.68
CA GLU A 244 -1.45 0.32 11.80
C GLU A 244 -1.14 1.30 12.93
N GLY A 245 0.13 1.42 13.32
CA GLY A 245 0.56 2.37 14.34
C GLY A 245 0.28 3.82 13.94
N GLN A 246 0.60 4.21 12.71
CA GLN A 246 0.34 5.58 12.24
C GLN A 246 -1.17 5.88 12.20
N ALA A 247 -1.98 4.99 11.62
CA ALA A 247 -3.43 5.16 11.53
C ALA A 247 -4.09 5.19 12.92
N ARG A 248 -3.67 4.29 13.83
CA ARG A 248 -4.17 4.25 15.21
C ARG A 248 -3.83 5.53 15.97
N PHE A 249 -2.58 5.98 15.97
CA PHE A 249 -2.23 7.18 16.73
C PHE A 249 -2.86 8.45 16.15
N ILE A 250 -3.09 8.52 14.83
CA ILE A 250 -3.91 9.58 14.21
C ILE A 250 -5.36 9.52 14.71
N GLN A 251 -5.96 8.33 14.75
CA GLN A 251 -7.31 8.14 15.30
C GLN A 251 -7.39 8.60 16.76
N LEU A 252 -6.41 8.24 17.58
CA LEU A 252 -6.35 8.64 18.99
C LEU A 252 -6.19 10.15 19.15
N GLN A 253 -5.37 10.80 18.31
CA GLN A 253 -5.25 12.27 18.32
C GLN A 253 -6.58 12.95 18.01
N PHE A 254 -7.35 12.43 17.04
CA PHE A 254 -8.68 12.93 16.73
C PHE A 254 -9.65 12.76 17.90
N LEU A 255 -9.69 11.56 18.50
CA LEU A 255 -10.58 11.27 19.63
C LEU A 255 -10.26 12.16 20.84
N ALA A 256 -8.98 12.26 21.23
CA ALA A 256 -8.55 13.07 22.37
C ALA A 256 -8.89 14.55 22.17
N ALA A 257 -8.69 15.08 20.96
CA ALA A 257 -9.02 16.46 20.64
C ALA A 257 -10.53 16.72 20.46
N SER A 258 -11.33 15.66 20.25
CA SER A 258 -12.78 15.74 20.05
C SER A 258 -13.58 15.39 21.31
N GLY A 259 -12.94 15.38 22.49
CA GLY A 259 -13.59 15.19 23.79
C GLY A 259 -13.47 13.78 24.38
N GLY A 260 -12.73 12.88 23.74
CA GLY A 260 -12.37 11.57 24.30
C GLY A 260 -11.28 11.66 25.38
N PRO A 261 -10.80 10.51 25.89
CA PRO A 261 -9.70 10.47 26.86
C PRO A 261 -8.45 11.21 26.34
N SER A 262 -7.70 11.86 27.24
CA SER A 262 -6.46 12.55 26.87
C SER A 262 -5.20 11.71 27.11
N THR A 263 -5.27 10.68 27.95
CA THR A 263 -4.11 9.92 28.42
C THR A 263 -3.91 8.62 27.65
N CYS A 264 -2.65 8.24 27.44
CA CYS A 264 -2.31 6.93 26.85
C CYS A 264 -2.82 5.78 27.72
N ALA A 265 -2.75 5.92 29.06
CA ALA A 265 -3.20 4.89 29.99
C ALA A 265 -4.70 4.59 29.88
N ALA A 266 -5.55 5.60 29.67
CA ALA A 266 -6.98 5.39 29.45
C ALA A 266 -7.24 4.61 28.16
N TYR A 267 -6.63 5.02 27.04
CA TYR A 267 -6.78 4.29 25.79
C TYR A 267 -6.21 2.87 25.82
N ALA A 268 -5.14 2.64 26.57
CA ALA A 268 -4.62 1.29 26.79
C ALA A 268 -5.60 0.42 27.59
N ALA A 269 -6.23 0.97 28.64
CA ALA A 269 -7.25 0.27 29.42
C ALA A 269 -8.47 -0.10 28.57
N ASP A 270 -8.80 0.73 27.58
CA ASP A 270 -9.91 0.50 26.63
C ASP A 270 -9.53 -0.41 25.46
N GLY A 271 -8.26 -0.85 25.37
CA GLY A 271 -7.77 -1.82 24.38
C GLY A 271 -7.16 -1.23 23.11
N TYR A 272 -7.21 0.10 22.91
CA TYR A 272 -6.74 0.78 21.69
C TYR A 272 -5.22 0.69 21.46
N LEU A 273 -4.45 0.39 22.51
CA LEU A 273 -2.99 0.28 22.48
C LEU A 273 -2.57 -1.18 22.73
N SER A 274 -3.06 -2.09 21.90
CA SER A 274 -2.76 -3.53 21.98
C SER A 274 -2.48 -4.15 20.60
N GLY A 275 -1.73 -5.26 20.59
CA GLY A 275 -1.38 -5.98 19.37
C GLY A 275 -0.67 -5.13 18.31
N ILE A 276 -0.99 -5.38 17.05
CA ILE A 276 -0.33 -4.72 15.91
C ILE A 276 -0.44 -3.19 15.92
N TYR A 277 -1.51 -2.65 16.53
CA TYR A 277 -1.76 -1.22 16.60
C TYR A 277 -0.75 -0.44 17.46
N VAL A 278 0.05 -1.13 18.28
CA VAL A 278 1.03 -0.51 19.19
C VAL A 278 2.47 -1.01 18.97
N ASP A 279 2.67 -2.02 18.13
CA ASP A 279 3.97 -2.64 17.90
C ASP A 279 5.02 -1.63 17.41
N ALA A 280 4.68 -0.82 16.40
CA ALA A 280 5.58 0.21 15.88
C ALA A 280 5.86 1.31 16.93
N PHE A 281 4.88 1.71 17.73
CA PHE A 281 5.09 2.71 18.76
C PHE A 281 6.02 2.19 19.88
N THR A 282 5.85 0.92 20.27
CA THR A 282 6.71 0.26 21.26
C THR A 282 8.15 0.15 20.75
N GLU A 283 8.34 -0.24 19.50
CA GLU A 283 9.65 -0.27 18.86
C GLU A 283 10.29 1.12 18.79
N PHE A 284 9.50 2.15 18.44
CA PHE A 284 9.95 3.54 18.44
C PHE A 284 10.44 3.99 19.83
N LEU A 285 9.68 3.71 20.89
CA LEU A 285 10.10 4.05 22.25
C LEU A 285 11.40 3.33 22.64
N GLY A 286 11.52 2.04 22.28
CA GLY A 286 12.73 1.24 22.52
C GLY A 286 13.96 1.78 21.80
N LEU A 287 13.88 2.00 20.49
CA LEU A 287 14.99 2.46 19.67
C LEU A 287 15.36 3.92 19.90
N SER A 288 14.38 4.77 20.21
CA SER A 288 14.62 6.17 20.53
C SER A 288 15.08 6.38 21.97
N GLU A 289 15.04 5.35 22.82
CA GLU A 289 15.28 5.43 24.27
C GLU A 289 14.38 6.49 24.91
N SER A 290 13.07 6.33 24.75
CA SER A 290 12.05 7.24 25.26
C SER A 290 11.07 6.50 26.17
N GLU A 291 10.57 7.20 27.19
CA GLU A 291 9.51 6.68 28.05
C GLU A 291 8.14 6.84 27.38
N TRP A 292 7.17 6.04 27.84
CA TRP A 292 5.78 6.20 27.45
C TRP A 292 5.28 7.60 27.80
N PRO A 293 4.70 8.35 26.84
CA PRO A 293 4.14 9.66 27.14
C PRO A 293 2.84 9.53 27.92
N ASP A 294 2.58 10.47 28.83
CA ASP A 294 1.34 10.50 29.61
C ASP A 294 0.11 10.73 28.73
N THR A 295 0.24 11.61 27.73
CA THR A 295 -0.87 12.09 26.90
C THR A 295 -0.69 11.85 25.41
N ILE A 296 -1.81 11.69 24.69
CA ILE A 296 -1.84 11.46 23.24
C ILE A 296 -1.38 12.68 22.44
N ASP A 297 -1.51 13.88 23.01
CA ASP A 297 -1.07 15.13 22.39
C ASP A 297 0.41 15.47 22.63
N SER A 298 1.15 14.57 23.28
CA SER A 298 2.59 14.69 23.54
C SER A 298 3.39 14.91 22.24
N PRO A 299 4.42 15.78 22.26
CA PRO A 299 5.37 15.92 21.16
C PRO A 299 5.99 14.61 20.70
N LEU A 300 6.12 13.65 21.62
CA LEU A 300 6.69 12.33 21.35
C LEU A 300 5.78 11.49 20.41
N VAL A 301 4.45 11.61 20.55
CA VAL A 301 3.49 11.02 19.61
C VAL A 301 3.58 11.72 18.26
N GLY A 302 3.72 13.05 18.25
CA GLY A 302 3.96 13.82 17.02
C GLY A 302 5.21 13.34 16.28
N LEU A 303 6.31 13.10 17.01
CA LEU A 303 7.56 12.59 16.45
C LEU A 303 7.42 11.17 15.90
N PHE A 304 6.72 10.28 16.61
CA PHE A 304 6.43 8.93 16.12
C PHE A 304 5.69 8.97 14.77
N LEU A 305 4.61 9.75 14.68
CA LEU A 305 3.83 9.88 13.44
C LEU A 305 4.66 10.44 12.28
N LEU A 306 5.57 11.37 12.57
CA LEU A 306 6.51 11.90 11.59
C LEU A 306 7.51 10.84 11.13
N ILE A 307 8.07 10.04 12.05
CA ILE A 307 8.96 8.95 11.69
C ILE A 307 8.22 7.92 10.84
N CYS A 308 6.98 7.55 11.16
CA CYS A 308 6.17 6.69 10.31
C CYS A 308 6.03 7.27 8.90
N ASP A 309 5.68 8.55 8.77
CA ASP A 309 5.54 9.22 7.47
C ASP A 309 6.85 9.19 6.66
N LEU A 310 7.98 9.54 7.26
CA LEU A 310 9.29 9.53 6.59
C LEU A 310 9.74 8.11 6.20
N SER A 311 9.38 7.11 7.01
CA SER A 311 9.75 5.71 6.78
C SER A 311 9.05 5.13 5.55
N ILE A 312 7.76 5.43 5.38
CA ILE A 312 6.95 4.90 4.27
C ILE A 312 7.11 5.70 2.96
N ASN A 313 7.88 6.81 3.00
CA ASN A 313 8.20 7.64 1.86
C ASN A 313 9.71 7.58 1.53
N PRO A 314 10.26 6.41 1.14
CA PRO A 314 11.60 6.38 0.56
C PRO A 314 11.68 7.25 -0.69
N THR A 315 12.89 7.78 -0.93
CA THR A 315 13.19 8.71 -2.03
C THR A 315 14.03 8.06 -3.11
N ARG A 316 14.84 7.05 -2.76
CA ARG A 316 15.74 6.30 -3.63
C ARG A 316 15.03 5.15 -4.32
N GLY A 317 15.47 4.81 -5.53
CA GLY A 317 14.79 3.84 -6.40
C GLY A 317 13.51 4.40 -7.03
N PHE A 318 12.74 5.20 -6.29
CA PHE A 318 11.66 6.04 -6.80
C PHE A 318 11.33 7.14 -5.77
N PRO A 319 11.10 8.39 -6.18
CA PRO A 319 11.20 8.92 -7.54
C PRO A 319 12.63 9.30 -7.95
N LEU A 320 13.59 9.30 -7.02
CA LEU A 320 14.99 9.62 -7.29
C LEU A 320 15.79 8.35 -7.56
N ASP A 321 16.90 8.50 -8.29
CA ASP A 321 17.79 7.38 -8.57
C ASP A 321 18.52 6.90 -7.30
N ILE A 322 19.04 5.68 -7.35
CA ILE A 322 19.83 5.06 -6.29
C ILE A 322 21.18 5.77 -6.23
N ASP A 323 21.53 6.30 -5.06
CA ASP A 323 22.84 6.94 -4.85
C ASP A 323 23.93 5.90 -4.58
N ARG A 324 23.66 4.98 -3.65
CA ARG A 324 24.58 3.89 -3.27
C ARG A 324 23.86 2.55 -3.27
N PHE A 325 24.22 1.68 -4.20
CA PHE A 325 23.56 0.39 -4.37
C PHE A 325 23.73 -0.54 -3.16
N GLU A 326 24.86 -0.45 -2.45
CA GLU A 326 25.10 -1.17 -1.19
C GLU A 326 24.05 -0.87 -0.11
N ASP A 327 23.49 0.34 -0.13
CA ASP A 327 22.56 0.86 0.87
C ASP A 327 21.10 0.72 0.40
N PHE A 328 20.86 0.19 -0.81
CA PHE A 328 19.53 0.14 -1.45
C PHE A 328 18.45 -0.47 -0.55
N ILE A 329 18.74 -1.58 0.13
CA ILE A 329 17.76 -2.21 1.05
C ILE A 329 17.40 -1.25 2.19
N SER A 330 18.38 -0.64 2.86
CA SER A 330 18.13 0.30 3.96
C SER A 330 17.54 1.64 3.51
N ASP A 331 17.71 1.99 2.24
CA ASP A 331 17.17 3.23 1.67
C ASP A 331 15.70 3.11 1.32
N VAL A 332 15.23 1.92 0.96
CA VAL A 332 13.86 1.72 0.45
C VAL A 332 12.98 0.85 1.36
N ASP A 333 13.55 0.00 2.21
CA ASP A 333 12.79 -0.81 3.15
C ASP A 333 12.19 0.05 4.29
N PRO A 334 10.85 0.10 4.43
CA PRO A 334 10.21 0.95 5.44
C PRO A 334 10.59 0.57 6.87
N GLY A 335 10.83 -0.72 7.15
CA GLY A 335 11.26 -1.20 8.47
C GLY A 335 12.67 -0.75 8.84
N ALA A 336 13.61 -0.88 7.91
CA ALA A 336 14.98 -0.40 8.07
C ALA A 336 15.03 1.13 8.24
N ARG A 337 14.29 1.87 7.41
CA ARG A 337 14.17 3.33 7.52
C ARG A 337 13.59 3.75 8.86
N PHE A 338 12.53 3.08 9.31
CA PHE A 338 11.92 3.33 10.61
C PHE A 338 12.93 3.16 11.74
N ALA A 339 13.68 2.06 11.74
CA ALA A 339 14.68 1.80 12.76
C ALA A 339 15.81 2.87 12.77
N LEU A 340 16.32 3.25 11.59
CA LEU A 340 17.36 4.27 11.46
C LEU A 340 16.86 5.66 11.89
N LEU A 341 15.64 6.03 11.53
CA LEU A 341 15.02 7.30 11.95
C LEU A 341 14.75 7.34 13.46
N CYS A 342 14.36 6.22 14.07
CA CYS A 342 14.23 6.13 15.54
C CYS A 342 15.59 6.30 16.24
N GLN A 343 16.64 5.69 15.71
CA GLN A 343 18.01 5.88 16.23
C GLN A 343 18.49 7.32 16.03
N ALA A 344 18.16 7.97 14.91
CA ALA A 344 18.44 9.38 14.72
C ALA A 344 17.74 10.26 15.78
N ALA A 345 16.50 9.94 16.16
CA ALA A 345 15.80 10.63 17.25
C ALA A 345 16.41 10.40 18.63
N ARG A 346 17.05 9.25 18.87
CA ARG A 346 17.86 9.02 20.08
C ARG A 346 19.08 9.95 20.12
N GLU A 347 19.78 10.06 18.99
CA GLU A 347 21.01 10.84 18.87
C GLU A 347 20.78 12.35 18.85
N HIS A 348 19.57 12.77 18.46
CA HIS A 348 19.11 14.16 18.46
C HIS A 348 17.93 14.34 19.44
N PRO A 349 18.15 14.26 20.76
CA PRO A 349 17.08 14.26 21.75
C PRO A 349 16.23 15.53 21.75
N GLU A 350 16.73 16.65 21.20
CA GLU A 350 15.96 17.88 21.01
C GLU A 350 14.70 17.69 20.16
N VAL A 351 14.69 16.72 19.22
CA VAL A 351 13.54 16.48 18.35
C VAL A 351 12.35 15.86 19.10
N LYS A 352 12.59 15.22 20.24
CA LYS A 352 11.56 14.58 21.08
C LYS A 352 10.56 15.57 21.67
N GLN A 353 10.92 16.86 21.72
CA GLN A 353 10.09 17.95 22.27
C GLN A 353 9.77 19.04 21.24
N ALA A 354 10.14 18.82 19.98
CA ALA A 354 10.11 19.86 18.94
C ALA A 354 8.73 20.06 18.28
N ILE A 355 7.83 19.08 18.36
CA ILE A 355 6.50 19.13 17.72
C ILE A 355 5.46 19.52 18.76
N GLN A 356 5.12 20.80 18.83
CA GLN A 356 4.17 21.34 19.82
C GLN A 356 2.93 21.90 19.13
N ALA A 357 3.12 22.64 18.04
CA ALA A 357 2.06 23.30 17.30
C ALA A 357 1.49 22.44 16.15
N TYR A 358 2.15 21.34 15.81
CA TYR A 358 1.84 20.47 14.68
C TYR A 358 1.86 21.24 13.35
N SER A 359 2.87 22.10 13.19
CA SER A 359 2.95 23.08 12.09
C SER A 359 3.79 22.60 10.90
N PHE A 360 3.70 23.34 9.79
CA PHE A 360 4.57 23.13 8.64
C PHE A 360 6.06 23.25 8.99
N GLU A 361 6.41 24.26 9.79
CA GLU A 361 7.79 24.57 10.18
C GLU A 361 8.38 23.48 11.05
N GLU A 362 7.60 22.94 12.00
CA GLU A 362 8.02 21.83 12.85
C GLU A 362 8.22 20.55 12.01
N TYR A 363 7.30 20.24 11.10
CA TYR A 363 7.46 19.13 10.15
C TYR A 363 8.77 19.27 9.37
N ALA A 364 9.00 20.43 8.75
CA ALA A 364 10.17 20.66 7.91
C ALA A 364 11.48 20.62 8.71
N LEU A 365 11.50 21.21 9.91
CA LEU A 365 12.68 21.24 10.78
C LEU A 365 13.06 19.84 11.24
N VAL A 366 12.11 19.11 11.83
CA VAL A 366 12.39 17.79 12.40
C VAL A 366 12.70 16.77 11.30
N SER A 367 11.96 16.80 10.18
CA SER A 367 12.25 15.94 9.02
C SER A 367 13.70 16.09 8.58
N ARG A 368 14.16 17.34 8.42
CA ARG A 368 15.52 17.62 7.97
C ARG A 368 16.59 17.11 8.95
N VAL A 369 16.37 17.26 10.25
CA VAL A 369 17.32 16.73 11.26
C VAL A 369 17.44 15.21 11.12
N LEU A 370 16.30 14.51 11.06
CA LEU A 370 16.28 13.05 11.01
C LEU A 370 16.83 12.52 9.67
N THR A 371 16.41 13.08 8.53
CA THR A 371 16.86 12.62 7.21
C THR A 371 18.33 12.90 6.97
N ASN A 372 18.84 14.08 7.35
CA ASN A 372 20.27 14.40 7.24
C ASN A 372 21.12 13.43 8.05
N ARG A 373 20.65 13.07 9.26
CA ARG A 373 21.38 12.10 10.09
C ARG A 373 21.44 10.71 9.44
N CYS A 374 20.37 10.30 8.76
CA CYS A 374 20.31 9.00 8.09
C CYS A 374 20.98 9.00 6.70
N GLY A 375 21.36 10.17 6.16
CA GLY A 375 21.85 10.28 4.78
C GLY A 375 20.73 10.21 3.73
N TYR A 376 19.47 10.38 4.12
CA TYR A 376 18.34 10.42 3.21
C TYR A 376 18.16 11.80 2.57
N ASP A 377 17.57 11.84 1.38
CA ASP A 377 17.19 13.09 0.72
C ASP A 377 16.16 13.87 1.54
N ASP A 378 16.09 15.18 1.31
CA ASP A 378 14.99 16.00 1.81
C ASP A 378 13.68 15.53 1.15
N PRO A 379 12.62 15.20 1.93
CA PRO A 379 11.34 14.75 1.37
C PRO A 379 10.73 15.69 0.34
N VAL A 380 11.03 17.00 0.42
CA VAL A 380 10.58 18.01 -0.54
C VAL A 380 11.12 17.72 -1.94
N VAL A 381 12.37 17.25 -2.06
CA VAL A 381 13.02 16.96 -3.35
C VAL A 381 12.30 15.81 -4.05
N ALA A 382 11.97 14.74 -3.31
CA ALA A 382 11.21 13.62 -3.86
C ALA A 382 9.80 14.04 -4.30
N LEU A 383 9.07 14.81 -3.48
CA LEU A 383 7.75 15.32 -3.85
C LEU A 383 7.80 16.18 -5.12
N GLN A 384 8.82 17.04 -5.25
CA GLN A 384 9.04 17.84 -6.45
C GLN A 384 9.32 16.97 -7.69
N ALA A 385 10.13 15.91 -7.56
CA ALA A 385 10.40 14.99 -8.65
C ALA A 385 9.13 14.29 -9.16
N VAL A 386 8.23 13.86 -8.25
CA VAL A 386 6.92 13.29 -8.64
C VAL A 386 6.06 14.34 -9.35
N ILE A 387 6.01 15.57 -8.85
CA ILE A 387 5.19 16.63 -9.45
C ILE A 387 5.71 17.01 -10.84
N ALA A 388 7.03 17.01 -11.05
CA ALA A 388 7.65 17.27 -12.34
C ALA A 388 7.16 16.29 -13.42
N LEU A 389 6.75 15.06 -13.06
CA LEU A 389 6.11 14.13 -14.00
C LEU A 389 4.88 14.78 -14.66
N SER A 390 4.07 15.51 -13.89
CA SER A 390 2.85 16.18 -14.38
C SER A 390 3.11 17.38 -15.29
N GLU A 391 4.36 17.83 -15.40
CA GLU A 391 4.75 18.95 -16.27
C GLU A 391 5.11 18.49 -17.69
N THR A 392 5.40 17.20 -17.86
CA THR A 392 5.62 16.57 -19.17
C THR A 392 4.32 16.45 -19.98
N ALA A 393 4.42 16.29 -21.31
CA ALA A 393 3.23 16.15 -22.15
C ALA A 393 2.36 14.94 -21.78
N SER A 394 2.98 13.78 -21.50
CA SER A 394 2.25 12.58 -21.07
C SER A 394 1.72 12.70 -19.64
N GLY A 395 2.48 13.32 -18.73
CA GLY A 395 1.98 13.62 -17.39
C GLY A 395 0.79 14.59 -17.39
N GLN A 396 0.80 15.62 -18.25
CA GLN A 396 -0.34 16.53 -18.41
C GLN A 396 -1.57 15.77 -18.93
N ALA A 397 -1.39 14.85 -19.89
CA ALA A 397 -2.47 13.99 -20.37
C ALA A 397 -3.02 13.09 -19.25
N LEU A 398 -2.13 12.48 -18.45
CA LEU A 398 -2.50 11.65 -17.31
C LEU A 398 -3.28 12.45 -16.26
N MET A 399 -2.90 13.70 -15.98
CA MET A 399 -3.63 14.56 -15.06
C MET A 399 -4.97 15.06 -15.63
N ALA A 400 -5.10 15.18 -16.95
CA ALA A 400 -6.39 15.46 -17.59
C ALA A 400 -7.35 14.26 -17.48
N GLU A 401 -6.83 13.04 -17.60
CA GLU A 401 -7.61 11.83 -17.30
C GLU A 401 -8.05 11.80 -15.84
N TRP A 402 -7.19 12.16 -14.87
CA TRP A 402 -7.57 12.25 -13.46
C TRP A 402 -8.68 13.26 -13.18
N ALA A 403 -8.62 14.42 -13.82
CA ALA A 403 -9.62 15.46 -13.64
C ALA A 403 -11.00 15.04 -14.18
N SER A 404 -11.03 14.26 -15.26
CA SER A 404 -12.26 13.87 -15.97
C SER A 404 -12.75 12.45 -15.67
N PHE A 405 -11.90 11.61 -15.07
CA PHE A 405 -12.02 10.14 -15.02
C PHE A 405 -12.17 9.47 -16.40
N ALA A 406 -11.89 10.18 -17.49
CA ALA A 406 -11.99 9.66 -18.84
C ALA A 406 -10.66 9.05 -19.29
N TYR A 407 -10.26 7.97 -18.62
CA TYR A 407 -9.03 7.25 -18.92
C TYR A 407 -9.12 6.41 -20.19
N SER A 408 -7.97 6.22 -20.84
CA SER A 408 -7.76 5.14 -21.81
C SER A 408 -7.86 3.76 -21.14
N THR A 409 -8.13 2.71 -21.92
CA THR A 409 -8.42 1.36 -21.38
C THR A 409 -7.18 0.53 -21.07
N GLY A 410 -5.99 0.93 -21.54
CA GLY A 410 -4.74 0.18 -21.33
C GLY A 410 -4.20 0.34 -19.90
N ASN A 411 -3.93 -0.78 -19.22
CA ASN A 411 -3.36 -0.83 -17.87
C ASN A 411 -3.93 0.20 -16.89
N LEU A 412 -5.26 0.35 -16.93
CA LEU A 412 -5.99 1.41 -16.25
C LEU A 412 -5.66 1.52 -14.75
N PRO A 413 -5.51 0.43 -13.97
CA PRO A 413 -5.16 0.55 -12.56
C PRO A 413 -3.85 1.30 -12.32
N ILE A 414 -2.82 1.08 -13.13
CA ILE A 414 -1.55 1.79 -12.99
C ILE A 414 -1.74 3.28 -13.27
N ARG A 415 -2.49 3.63 -14.33
CA ARG A 415 -2.75 5.03 -14.69
C ARG A 415 -3.50 5.77 -13.58
N VAL A 416 -4.61 5.20 -13.10
CA VAL A 416 -5.45 5.80 -12.06
C VAL A 416 -4.66 6.03 -10.77
N MET A 417 -3.94 5.01 -10.31
CA MET A 417 -3.18 5.09 -9.07
C MET A 417 -2.02 6.07 -9.16
N THR A 418 -1.32 6.11 -10.30
CA THR A 418 -0.24 7.08 -10.55
C THR A 418 -0.76 8.51 -10.58
N SER A 419 -1.89 8.75 -11.26
CA SER A 419 -2.48 10.09 -11.25
C SER A 419 -2.87 10.57 -9.85
N HIS A 420 -3.45 9.67 -9.05
CA HIS A 420 -3.83 10.00 -7.69
C HIS A 420 -2.60 10.28 -6.84
N PHE A 421 -1.57 9.43 -6.93
CA PHE A 421 -0.31 9.63 -6.24
C PHE A 421 0.32 11.00 -6.56
N VAL A 422 0.37 11.39 -7.83
CA VAL A 422 0.87 12.70 -8.25
C VAL A 422 0.06 13.85 -7.65
N ASP A 423 -1.27 13.75 -7.63
CA ASP A 423 -2.13 14.77 -7.02
C ASP A 423 -2.00 14.82 -5.50
N PHE A 424 -1.82 13.66 -4.87
CA PHE A 424 -1.55 13.53 -3.43
C PHE A 424 -0.21 14.16 -3.07
N CYS A 425 0.86 13.87 -3.81
CA CYS A 425 2.18 14.49 -3.63
C CYS A 425 2.12 16.01 -3.79
N ARG A 426 1.31 16.53 -4.73
CA ARG A 426 1.09 17.98 -4.88
C ARG A 426 0.48 18.59 -3.63
N SER A 427 -0.56 17.96 -3.07
CA SER A 427 -1.15 18.42 -1.81
C SER A 427 -0.17 18.29 -0.65
N LYS A 428 0.53 17.17 -0.53
CA LYS A 428 1.49 16.88 0.54
C LYS A 428 2.68 17.83 0.51
N LEU A 429 3.15 18.26 -0.66
CA LEU A 429 4.22 19.27 -0.77
C LEU A 429 3.81 20.60 -0.12
N THR A 430 2.55 21.01 -0.30
CA THR A 430 2.06 22.29 0.25
C THR A 430 1.64 22.20 1.72
N ARG A 431 1.16 21.03 2.17
CA ARG A 431 0.58 20.83 3.51
C ARG A 431 0.99 19.48 4.12
N PRO A 432 2.30 19.21 4.29
CA PRO A 432 2.76 17.93 4.83
C PRO A 432 2.26 17.65 6.25
N HIS A 433 2.21 18.68 7.10
CA HIS A 433 1.70 18.60 8.48
C HIS A 433 0.25 18.09 8.57
N PHE A 434 -0.59 18.37 7.57
CA PHE A 434 -1.96 17.87 7.52
C PHE A 434 -1.98 16.34 7.37
N PHE A 435 -1.20 15.79 6.43
CA PHE A 435 -1.15 14.35 6.20
C PHE A 435 -0.42 13.60 7.33
N CYS A 436 0.59 14.23 7.92
CA CYS A 436 1.36 13.65 9.03
C CYS A 436 0.55 13.56 10.33
N TRP A 437 -0.26 14.59 10.64
CA TRP A 437 -0.99 14.71 11.91
C TRP A 437 -2.48 14.99 11.68
N ALA A 438 -3.08 14.23 10.77
CA ALA A 438 -4.46 14.42 10.34
C ALA A 438 -5.45 14.37 11.50
N GLY A 439 -5.16 13.61 12.56
CA GLY A 439 -6.04 13.47 13.71
C GLY A 439 -6.28 14.81 14.41
N LYS A 440 -5.21 15.58 14.66
CA LYS A 440 -5.34 16.95 15.19
C LYS A 440 -5.96 17.90 14.18
N ALA A 441 -5.58 17.79 12.91
CA ALA A 441 -6.07 18.70 11.87
C ALA A 441 -7.57 18.54 11.60
N LEU A 442 -8.12 17.33 11.78
CA LEU A 442 -9.53 16.98 11.55
C LEU A 442 -10.39 17.01 12.82
N ALA A 443 -9.79 17.30 13.98
CA ALA A 443 -10.52 17.35 15.24
C ALA A 443 -11.62 18.42 15.26
N LEU A 444 -12.67 18.17 16.04
CA LEU A 444 -13.78 19.10 16.21
C LEU A 444 -13.28 20.46 16.73
N GLY A 445 -13.68 21.54 16.07
CA GLY A 445 -13.27 22.91 16.42
C GLY A 445 -11.86 23.32 15.96
N HIS A 446 -11.06 22.39 15.43
CA HIS A 446 -9.73 22.65 14.87
C HIS A 446 -9.67 22.55 13.34
N THR A 447 -10.63 21.83 12.74
CA THR A 447 -10.73 21.69 11.29
C THR A 447 -10.93 23.04 10.60
N THR A 448 -10.06 23.35 9.65
CA THR A 448 -10.22 24.49 8.75
C THR A 448 -10.90 24.04 7.46
N GLN A 449 -11.50 24.97 6.71
CA GLN A 449 -12.06 24.68 5.40
C GLN A 449 -11.02 24.05 4.46
N VAL A 450 -9.77 24.52 4.50
CA VAL A 450 -8.68 23.99 3.67
C VAL A 450 -8.38 22.53 4.02
N PHE A 451 -8.39 22.16 5.30
CA PHE A 451 -8.17 20.77 5.73
C PHE A 451 -9.34 19.86 5.34
N GLN A 452 -10.57 20.36 5.44
CA GLN A 452 -11.74 19.62 4.96
C GLN A 452 -11.68 19.39 3.45
N GLU A 453 -11.31 20.40 2.66
CA GLU A 453 -11.14 20.28 1.21
C GLU A 453 -10.04 19.28 0.85
N LEU A 454 -8.91 19.29 1.57
CA LEU A 454 -7.84 18.31 1.37
C LEU A 454 -8.27 16.88 1.72
N PHE A 455 -8.99 16.72 2.83
CA PHE A 455 -9.52 15.43 3.25
C PHE A 455 -10.47 14.85 2.18
N LEU A 456 -11.44 15.65 1.74
CA LEU A 456 -12.44 15.26 0.73
C LEU A 456 -11.81 14.98 -0.63
N ARG A 457 -10.74 15.69 -1.01
CA ARG A 457 -10.03 15.51 -2.28
C ARG A 457 -9.38 14.14 -2.39
N HIS A 458 -8.84 13.61 -1.29
CA HIS A 458 -8.02 12.41 -1.25
C HIS A 458 -8.74 11.20 -0.64
N LEU A 459 -10.07 11.18 -0.68
CA LEU A 459 -10.84 10.00 -0.27
C LEU A 459 -10.64 8.82 -1.22
N SER A 460 -10.94 7.62 -0.73
CA SER A 460 -10.94 6.39 -1.53
C SER A 460 -11.86 6.52 -2.74
N LEU A 461 -11.38 6.09 -3.92
CA LEU A 461 -12.20 6.09 -5.14
C LEU A 461 -13.40 5.14 -5.02
N PHE A 462 -13.19 4.02 -4.33
CA PHE A 462 -14.11 2.92 -4.23
C PHE A 462 -14.47 2.63 -2.77
N THR A 463 -15.75 2.43 -2.51
CA THR A 463 -16.31 2.15 -1.18
C THR A 463 -17.40 1.10 -1.28
N ASP A 464 -17.66 0.37 -0.21
CA ASP A 464 -18.89 -0.41 -0.05
C ASP A 464 -20.03 0.44 0.56
N ARG A 465 -21.18 -0.18 0.82
CA ARG A 465 -22.36 0.43 1.46
C ARG A 465 -22.85 -0.45 2.61
N ALA A 466 -23.62 0.13 3.52
CA ALA A 466 -24.14 -0.59 4.68
C ALA A 466 -25.01 -1.81 4.34
N ASP A 467 -25.71 -1.77 3.20
CA ASP A 467 -26.68 -2.79 2.79
C ASP A 467 -26.10 -3.86 1.85
N THR A 468 -24.83 -3.75 1.43
CA THR A 468 -24.24 -4.68 0.46
C THR A 468 -22.70 -4.71 0.49
N GLN A 469 -22.12 -5.87 0.19
CA GLN A 469 -20.67 -6.05 0.03
C GLN A 469 -20.14 -5.60 -1.34
N GLN A 470 -21.03 -5.09 -2.20
CA GLN A 470 -20.68 -4.61 -3.54
C GLN A 470 -19.86 -3.33 -3.49
N ILE A 471 -18.92 -3.20 -4.43
CA ILE A 471 -18.09 -2.02 -4.60
C ILE A 471 -18.81 -0.95 -5.43
N PHE A 472 -18.82 0.28 -4.91
CA PHE A 472 -19.37 1.47 -5.54
C PHE A 472 -18.31 2.55 -5.73
N THR A 473 -18.51 3.41 -6.72
CA THR A 473 -17.74 4.65 -6.85
C THR A 473 -18.27 5.69 -5.87
N ARG A 474 -17.37 6.38 -5.16
CA ARG A 474 -17.76 7.55 -4.39
C ARG A 474 -18.21 8.68 -5.32
N ALA A 475 -19.18 9.48 -4.89
CA ALA A 475 -19.55 10.68 -5.62
C ALA A 475 -18.46 11.74 -5.46
N PHE A 476 -17.85 12.17 -6.56
CA PHE A 476 -16.88 13.26 -6.57
C PHE A 476 -17.57 14.54 -7.04
N ALA A 477 -17.54 15.58 -6.21
CA ALA A 477 -18.15 16.87 -6.53
C ALA A 477 -17.59 17.42 -7.86
N GLY A 478 -18.49 17.82 -8.76
CA GLY A 478 -18.13 18.41 -10.06
C GLY A 478 -17.66 17.43 -11.13
N ARG A 479 -17.89 16.11 -10.99
CA ARG A 479 -17.49 15.10 -11.99
C ARG A 479 -18.68 14.28 -12.52
N GLU A 480 -18.67 13.92 -13.80
CA GLU A 480 -19.75 13.17 -14.45
C GLU A 480 -19.76 11.69 -14.03
N GLY A 481 -20.93 11.17 -13.66
CA GLY A 481 -21.07 9.80 -13.14
C GLY A 481 -20.82 8.68 -14.17
N THR A 482 -20.97 8.95 -15.47
CA THR A 482 -20.81 7.94 -16.54
C THR A 482 -19.34 7.57 -16.77
N ALA A 483 -18.45 8.56 -16.82
CA ALA A 483 -17.01 8.34 -16.96
C ALA A 483 -16.45 7.57 -15.75
N LEU A 484 -16.88 7.96 -14.55
CA LEU A 484 -16.49 7.33 -13.29
C LEU A 484 -16.93 5.86 -13.22
N LYS A 485 -18.16 5.54 -13.67
CA LYS A 485 -18.64 4.15 -13.74
C LYS A 485 -17.83 3.32 -14.73
N ARG A 486 -17.56 3.84 -15.93
CA ARG A 486 -16.73 3.14 -16.94
C ARG A 486 -15.32 2.88 -16.43
N MET A 487 -14.73 3.85 -15.72
CA MET A 487 -13.43 3.72 -15.08
C MET A 487 -13.46 2.59 -14.05
N LEU A 488 -14.43 2.59 -13.12
CA LEU A 488 -14.58 1.50 -12.15
C LEU A 488 -14.70 0.14 -12.83
N ASP A 489 -15.60 0.01 -13.82
CA ASP A 489 -15.84 -1.28 -14.48
C ASP A 489 -14.53 -1.79 -15.10
N THR A 490 -13.85 -0.95 -15.88
CA THR A 490 -12.56 -1.31 -16.52
C THR A 490 -11.45 -1.59 -15.49
N PHE A 491 -11.44 -0.88 -14.37
CA PHE A 491 -10.47 -1.07 -13.29
C PHE A 491 -10.66 -2.44 -12.66
N MET A 492 -11.89 -2.80 -12.31
CA MET A 492 -12.21 -4.11 -11.73
C MET A 492 -12.00 -5.25 -12.72
N VAL A 493 -12.28 -5.02 -14.00
CA VAL A 493 -11.96 -5.95 -15.09
C VAL A 493 -10.47 -6.31 -15.09
N SER A 494 -9.61 -5.29 -14.93
CA SER A 494 -8.17 -5.47 -14.93
C SER A 494 -7.70 -6.24 -13.68
N THR A 495 -8.24 -5.92 -12.50
CA THR A 495 -7.85 -6.60 -11.24
C THR A 495 -8.24 -8.08 -11.24
N VAL A 496 -9.37 -8.44 -11.83
CA VAL A 496 -9.78 -9.84 -12.04
C VAL A 496 -8.78 -10.58 -12.93
N LEU A 497 -8.36 -9.97 -14.05
CA LEU A 497 -7.38 -10.58 -14.94
C LEU A 497 -6.02 -10.79 -14.25
N TYR A 498 -5.58 -9.82 -13.44
CA TYR A 498 -4.34 -9.93 -12.68
C TYR A 498 -4.41 -11.07 -11.66
N ASP A 499 -5.53 -11.22 -10.94
CA ASP A 499 -5.70 -12.32 -10.00
C ASP A 499 -5.69 -13.69 -10.69
N LEU A 500 -6.44 -13.86 -11.78
CA LEU A 500 -6.43 -15.11 -12.55
C LEU A 500 -5.04 -15.45 -13.08
N THR A 501 -4.29 -14.45 -13.55
CA THR A 501 -2.90 -14.64 -14.00
C THR A 501 -2.00 -15.08 -12.85
N PHE A 502 -2.10 -14.44 -11.68
CA PHE A 502 -1.37 -14.85 -10.48
C PHE A 502 -1.70 -16.29 -10.07
N GLN A 503 -2.99 -16.65 -10.09
CA GLN A 503 -3.42 -18.01 -9.80
C GLN A 503 -2.83 -19.00 -10.81
N TRP A 504 -2.82 -18.69 -12.10
CA TRP A 504 -2.22 -19.55 -13.12
C TRP A 504 -0.71 -19.77 -12.88
N VAL A 505 0.01 -18.70 -12.56
CA VAL A 505 1.46 -18.79 -12.40
C VAL A 505 1.85 -19.56 -11.14
N LEU A 506 1.25 -19.25 -9.99
CA LEU A 506 1.74 -19.70 -8.68
C LEU A 506 0.84 -20.67 -7.93
N ARG A 507 -0.47 -20.74 -8.22
CA ARG A 507 -1.41 -21.55 -7.42
C ARG A 507 -1.76 -22.86 -8.12
N ASP A 508 -1.48 -23.94 -7.42
CA ASP A 508 -1.91 -25.29 -7.82
C ASP A 508 -3.44 -25.43 -7.75
N GLY A 509 -3.97 -26.40 -8.48
CA GLY A 509 -5.40 -26.68 -8.52
C GLY A 509 -6.19 -25.77 -9.47
N PRO A 510 -7.54 -25.85 -9.43
CA PRO A 510 -8.40 -25.13 -10.36
C PRO A 510 -8.35 -23.61 -10.16
N PHE A 511 -8.84 -22.85 -11.15
CA PHE A 511 -9.11 -21.42 -10.96
C PHE A 511 -10.25 -21.21 -9.98
N HIS A 512 -10.07 -20.22 -9.09
CA HIS A 512 -11.06 -19.77 -8.14
C HIS A 512 -11.64 -18.43 -8.60
N TYR A 513 -12.97 -18.34 -8.64
CA TYR A 513 -13.72 -17.18 -9.12
C TYR A 513 -14.53 -16.52 -8.00
N ASP A 514 -13.88 -16.26 -6.85
CA ASP A 514 -14.54 -15.57 -5.74
C ASP A 514 -14.53 -14.06 -5.97
N PHE A 515 -15.56 -13.59 -6.67
CA PHE A 515 -15.78 -12.18 -6.99
C PHE A 515 -16.98 -11.59 -6.26
N GLN A 516 -17.36 -12.16 -5.11
CA GLN A 516 -18.51 -11.69 -4.31
C GLN A 516 -18.42 -10.20 -4.00
N SER A 517 -17.21 -9.69 -3.76
CA SER A 517 -16.92 -8.26 -3.55
C SER A 517 -17.33 -7.35 -4.72
N LEU A 518 -17.33 -7.87 -5.94
CA LEU A 518 -17.70 -7.14 -7.16
C LEU A 518 -19.19 -7.22 -7.45
N THR A 519 -19.81 -8.32 -7.05
CA THR A 519 -21.14 -8.70 -7.55
C THR A 519 -22.23 -8.71 -6.48
N GLY A 520 -21.87 -8.69 -5.20
CA GLY A 520 -22.80 -8.75 -4.06
C GLY A 520 -23.51 -10.10 -3.86
N ASN A 521 -23.35 -11.06 -4.78
CA ASN A 521 -24.02 -12.37 -4.76
C ASN A 521 -23.01 -13.54 -4.73
N VAL A 522 -23.36 -14.61 -3.98
CA VAL A 522 -22.54 -15.82 -3.75
C VAL A 522 -22.30 -16.66 -5.02
N GLN A 523 -23.16 -16.54 -6.03
CA GLN A 523 -22.99 -17.19 -7.33
C GLN A 523 -23.27 -16.16 -8.43
N ASN A 524 -22.23 -15.72 -9.13
CA ASN A 524 -22.40 -14.88 -10.32
C ASN A 524 -21.76 -15.55 -11.54
N GLU A 525 -22.48 -16.51 -12.12
CA GLU A 525 -22.11 -17.21 -13.36
C GLU A 525 -21.77 -16.24 -14.50
N ALA A 526 -22.41 -15.06 -14.55
CA ALA A 526 -22.13 -14.04 -15.56
C ALA A 526 -20.76 -13.38 -15.35
N MET A 527 -20.38 -13.08 -14.11
CA MET A 527 -19.04 -12.56 -13.79
C MET A 527 -17.96 -13.61 -14.02
N GLU A 528 -18.21 -14.87 -13.66
CA GLU A 528 -17.30 -15.98 -13.96
C GLU A 528 -17.09 -16.13 -15.47
N THR A 529 -18.19 -16.19 -16.24
CA THR A 529 -18.14 -16.27 -17.71
C THR A 529 -17.38 -15.09 -18.31
N TRP A 530 -17.63 -13.89 -17.79
CA TRP A 530 -16.95 -12.68 -18.22
C TRP A 530 -15.44 -12.74 -17.92
N ALA A 531 -15.05 -13.16 -16.72
CA ALA A 531 -13.65 -13.29 -16.30
C ALA A 531 -12.90 -14.32 -17.15
N LYS A 532 -13.54 -15.47 -17.42
CA LYS A 532 -13.01 -16.51 -18.31
C LYS A 532 -12.79 -16.00 -19.73
N ASN A 533 -13.73 -15.23 -20.28
CA ASN A 533 -13.60 -14.61 -21.59
C ASN A 533 -12.47 -13.55 -21.63
N GLY A 534 -12.32 -12.76 -20.56
CA GLY A 534 -11.20 -11.81 -20.43
C GLY A 534 -9.85 -12.51 -20.43
N PHE A 535 -9.72 -13.59 -19.65
CA PHE A 535 -8.50 -14.41 -19.64
C PHE A 535 -8.20 -15.01 -21.01
N LYS A 536 -9.22 -15.56 -21.69
CA LYS A 536 -9.08 -16.08 -23.06
C LYS A 536 -8.68 -15.01 -24.06
N ALA A 537 -9.19 -13.79 -23.93
CA ALA A 537 -8.79 -12.69 -24.80
C ALA A 537 -7.30 -12.31 -24.61
N ALA A 538 -6.79 -12.40 -23.39
CA ALA A 538 -5.39 -12.09 -23.08
C ALA A 538 -4.40 -13.19 -23.50
N PHE A 539 -4.78 -14.47 -23.32
CA PHE A 539 -3.85 -15.61 -23.46
C PHE A 539 -4.25 -16.63 -24.54
N GLY A 540 -5.36 -16.43 -25.24
CA GLY A 540 -5.85 -17.31 -26.32
C GLY A 540 -6.55 -18.59 -25.85
N HIS A 541 -6.44 -18.96 -24.57
CA HIS A 541 -6.99 -20.20 -24.01
C HIS A 541 -8.06 -19.93 -22.94
N HIS A 542 -9.09 -20.78 -22.90
CA HIS A 542 -10.09 -20.69 -21.85
C HIS A 542 -9.52 -21.30 -20.55
N PRO A 543 -9.78 -20.75 -19.35
CA PRO A 543 -9.27 -21.30 -18.10
C PRO A 543 -9.64 -22.78 -17.87
N ASP A 544 -10.80 -23.22 -18.34
CA ASP A 544 -11.26 -24.61 -18.24
C ASP A 544 -10.49 -25.57 -19.17
N ASP A 545 -9.68 -25.05 -20.12
CA ASP A 545 -8.83 -25.85 -21.00
C ASP A 545 -7.50 -26.25 -20.32
N PHE A 546 -7.22 -25.73 -19.12
CA PHE A 546 -5.94 -25.95 -18.44
C PHE A 546 -5.88 -27.30 -17.77
N GLU A 547 -4.80 -28.04 -18.06
CA GLU A 547 -4.47 -29.27 -17.35
C GLU A 547 -3.86 -28.93 -15.99
N LEU A 548 -4.45 -29.47 -14.94
CA LEU A 548 -4.00 -29.30 -13.56
C LEU A 548 -2.78 -30.20 -13.30
N THR A 549 -1.67 -29.61 -12.89
CA THR A 549 -0.41 -30.28 -12.59
C THR A 549 -0.23 -30.61 -11.11
#